data_AF-A0A817LCA3-F1
#
_entry.id   AF-A0A817LCA3-F1
#
_cell.length_a   1.000
_cell.length_b   1.000
_cell.length_c   1.000
_cell.angle_alpha   90.00
_cell.angle_beta   90.00
_cell.angle_gamma   90.00
#
_symmetry.space_group_name_H-M   'P 1'
#
loop_
_entity.id
_entity.type
_entity.pdbx_description
1 polymer ?
#
loop_
_entity_poly.entity_id
_entity_poly.type
_entity_poly.pdbx_seq_one_letter_code
_entity_poly.pdbx_strand_id
1 'polypeptide(L)'
;MTDSKPIVPSFVVQEEGSRKVLVYLNIPELKVKRSFPNFIKKVPANGEQRTLNFQHQSLTFTIHVQTKTRESKVYSLSVARLPGKIRPEQCFIKYQRGGCWATLIKSEQMSWMNRICDDFTPGLDIQENDNRMEEASAPAE
;
A
#
# COMPACT_ATOMS: atom_id res chain seq x y z
N MET A 1 14.02 -25.83 9.41
CA MET A 1 14.41 -24.45 9.05
C MET A 1 13.69 -24.13 7.75
N THR A 2 12.55 -23.45 7.82
CA THR A 2 11.85 -23.01 6.60
C THR A 2 12.49 -21.71 6.17
N ASP A 3 13.27 -21.77 5.09
CA ASP A 3 13.76 -20.63 4.31
C ASP A 3 12.54 -19.86 3.78
N SER A 4 11.97 -19.01 4.64
CA SER A 4 10.95 -18.06 4.24
C SER A 4 11.66 -16.96 3.46
N LYS A 5 11.87 -17.18 2.16
CA LYS A 5 12.31 -16.12 1.25
C LYS A 5 11.46 -14.87 1.51
N PRO A 6 12.06 -13.68 1.60
CA PRO A 6 11.29 -12.45 1.72
C PRO A 6 10.34 -12.37 0.53
N ILE A 7 9.04 -12.36 0.82
CA ILE A 7 8.00 -12.22 -0.19
C ILE A 7 8.06 -10.77 -0.65
N VAL A 8 8.71 -10.51 -1.78
CA VAL A 8 8.65 -9.19 -2.42
C VAL A 8 7.17 -8.88 -2.71
N PRO A 9 6.66 -7.69 -2.34
CA PRO A 9 5.29 -7.33 -2.65
C PRO A 9 5.09 -7.38 -4.15
N SER A 10 4.15 -8.19 -4.61
CA SER A 10 3.78 -8.20 -6.01
C SER A 10 2.83 -7.04 -6.31
N PHE A 11 2.96 -6.47 -7.49
CA PHE A 11 2.01 -5.49 -8.00
C PHE A 11 1.54 -5.87 -9.40
N VAL A 12 0.39 -5.35 -9.79
CA VAL A 12 -0.17 -5.51 -11.13
C VAL A 12 -0.61 -4.16 -11.63
N VAL A 13 -0.27 -3.83 -12.87
CA VAL A 13 -0.73 -2.61 -13.52
C VAL A 13 -1.73 -2.97 -14.60
N GLN A 14 -2.86 -2.26 -14.63
CA GLN A 14 -3.90 -2.39 -15.64
C GLN A 14 -4.27 -1.00 -16.14
N GLU A 15 -4.54 -0.90 -17.44
CA GLU A 15 -4.99 0.33 -18.06
C GLU A 15 -6.47 0.17 -18.44
N GLU A 16 -7.32 1.05 -17.94
CA GLU A 16 -8.75 1.09 -18.26
C GLU A 16 -9.03 2.25 -19.21
N GLY A 17 -9.20 1.93 -20.49
CA GLY A 17 -9.38 2.93 -21.55
C GLY A 17 -8.18 3.88 -21.67
N SER A 18 -8.41 5.10 -22.16
CA SER A 18 -7.34 6.07 -22.42
C SER A 18 -7.01 7.00 -21.25
N ARG A 19 -7.79 6.95 -20.16
CA ARG A 19 -7.75 7.97 -19.08
C ARG A 19 -7.39 7.44 -17.70
N LYS A 20 -7.38 6.13 -17.50
CA LYS A 20 -7.29 5.56 -16.16
C LYS A 20 -6.27 4.42 -16.12
N VAL A 21 -5.43 4.44 -15.09
CA VAL A 21 -4.53 3.34 -14.75
C VAL A 21 -4.90 2.86 -13.35
N LEU A 22 -4.92 1.54 -13.20
CA LEU A 22 -5.13 0.83 -11.97
C LEU A 22 -3.84 0.12 -11.58
N VAL A 23 -3.35 0.37 -10.38
CA VAL A 23 -2.19 -0.33 -9.83
C VAL A 23 -2.63 -1.10 -8.59
N TYR A 24 -2.59 -2.41 -8.66
CA TYR A 24 -2.83 -3.30 -7.53
C TYR A 24 -1.53 -3.54 -6.79
N LEU A 25 -1.52 -3.35 -5.47
CA LEU A 25 -0.47 -3.83 -4.60
C LEU A 25 -1.01 -5.01 -3.78
N ASN A 26 -0.35 -6.16 -3.90
CA ASN A 26 -0.70 -7.37 -3.15
C ASN A 26 -0.17 -7.25 -1.70
N ILE A 27 -1.08 -7.35 -0.75
CA ILE A 27 -0.81 -7.26 0.69
C ILE A 27 -1.58 -8.41 1.36
N PRO A 28 -1.05 -9.64 1.37
CA PRO A 28 -1.80 -10.84 1.74
C PRO A 28 -2.45 -10.78 3.13
N GLU A 29 -1.80 -10.14 4.08
CA GLU A 29 -2.26 -10.02 5.47
C GLU A 29 -3.28 -8.89 5.67
N LEU A 30 -3.54 -8.05 4.67
CA LEU A 30 -4.46 -6.93 4.78
C LEU A 30 -5.90 -7.40 4.94
N LYS A 31 -6.48 -7.07 6.09
CA LYS A 31 -7.90 -7.18 6.39
C LYS A 31 -8.56 -5.82 6.22
N VAL A 32 -9.82 -5.83 5.81
CA VAL A 32 -10.62 -4.61 5.64
C VAL A 32 -11.89 -4.69 6.45
N LYS A 33 -12.32 -3.55 6.99
CA LYS A 33 -13.60 -3.37 7.65
C LYS A 33 -14.43 -2.31 6.92
N ARG A 34 -15.74 -2.38 7.05
CA ARG A 34 -16.63 -1.30 6.58
C ARG A 34 -16.59 -0.17 7.61
N SER A 35 -16.47 1.07 7.16
CA SER A 35 -16.61 2.24 8.01
C SER A 35 -18.10 2.60 8.14
N PHE A 36 -18.59 2.84 9.36
CA PHE A 36 -19.90 3.43 9.62
C PHE A 36 -19.71 4.92 9.93
N PRO A 37 -20.58 5.85 9.46
CA PRO A 37 -21.89 5.65 8.82
C PRO A 37 -21.89 5.46 7.29
N ASN A 38 -20.73 5.52 6.61
CA ASN A 38 -20.62 5.31 5.16
C ASN A 38 -20.37 3.84 4.80
N PHE A 39 -21.41 3.00 4.84
CA PHE A 39 -21.41 1.54 4.55
C PHE A 39 -20.71 1.09 3.24
N ILE A 40 -20.32 2.02 2.38
CA ILE A 40 -19.68 1.80 1.08
C ILE A 40 -18.13 1.81 1.20
N LYS A 41 -17.56 2.49 2.21
CA LYS A 41 -16.10 2.67 2.29
C LYS A 41 -15.44 1.54 3.09
N LYS A 42 -14.59 0.76 2.41
CA LYS A 42 -13.69 -0.21 3.03
C LYS A 42 -12.43 0.51 3.52
N VAL A 43 -12.03 0.25 4.76
CA VAL A 43 -10.80 0.76 5.37
C VAL A 43 -9.98 -0.40 5.95
N PRO A 44 -8.65 -0.26 6.08
CA PRO A 44 -7.81 -1.27 6.73
C PRO A 44 -8.32 -1.56 8.16
N ALA A 45 -8.39 -2.85 8.52
CA ALA A 45 -8.80 -3.30 9.84
C ALA A 45 -7.62 -3.64 10.74
N ASN A 46 -6.53 -4.11 10.14
CA ASN A 46 -5.26 -4.45 10.81
C ASN A 46 -4.08 -3.70 10.19
N GLY A 47 -4.33 -2.50 9.66
CA GLY A 47 -3.27 -1.69 9.09
C GLY A 47 -3.55 -0.21 9.21
N GLU A 48 -2.50 0.57 9.03
CA GLU A 48 -2.50 2.03 9.08
C GLU A 48 -1.79 2.57 7.84
N GLN A 49 -2.51 3.36 7.05
CA GLN A 49 -1.91 4.09 5.94
C GLN A 49 -1.02 5.20 6.52
N ARG A 50 0.28 5.14 6.27
CA ARG A 50 1.23 6.17 6.72
C ARG A 50 1.42 7.26 5.69
N THR A 51 1.55 6.88 4.42
CA THR A 51 1.83 7.82 3.33
C THR A 51 0.94 7.50 2.16
N LEU A 52 0.29 8.54 1.64
CA LEU A 52 -0.37 8.51 0.35
C LEU A 52 -0.15 9.87 -0.30
N ASN A 53 0.67 9.90 -1.33
CA ASN A 53 0.98 11.10 -2.06
C ASN A 53 0.88 10.85 -3.55
N PHE A 54 -0.04 11.54 -4.20
CA PHE A 54 -0.11 11.64 -5.64
C PHE A 54 0.46 13.00 -6.03
N GLN A 55 1.43 13.02 -6.94
CA GLN A 55 1.91 14.26 -7.56
C GLN A 55 1.75 14.15 -9.07
N HIS A 56 1.97 15.26 -9.78
CA HIS A 56 1.70 15.35 -11.21
C HIS A 56 2.32 14.23 -12.05
N GLN A 57 3.43 13.60 -11.64
CA GLN A 57 4.06 12.47 -12.34
C GLN A 57 4.60 11.40 -11.39
N SER A 58 4.16 11.35 -10.13
CA SER A 58 4.67 10.38 -9.17
C SER A 58 3.58 9.90 -8.23
N LEU A 59 3.81 8.73 -7.64
CA LEU A 59 2.99 8.13 -6.61
C LEU A 59 3.92 7.55 -5.54
N THR A 60 3.64 7.86 -4.28
CA THR A 60 4.21 7.18 -3.13
C THR A 60 3.08 6.71 -2.22
N PHE A 61 3.08 5.43 -1.90
CA PHE A 61 2.14 4.81 -0.99
C PHE A 61 2.87 3.91 0.00
N THR A 62 2.50 4.02 1.28
CA THR A 62 3.03 3.18 2.36
C THR A 62 1.92 2.84 3.35
N ILE A 63 1.82 1.55 3.70
CA ILE A 63 0.88 1.03 4.70
C ILE A 63 1.58 0.07 5.66
N HIS A 64 1.33 0.26 6.95
CA HIS A 64 1.79 -0.63 8.01
C HIS A 64 0.69 -1.65 8.28
N VAL A 65 1.01 -2.94 8.32
CA VAL A 65 0.05 -4.02 8.55
C VAL A 65 0.53 -4.87 9.72
N GLN A 66 -0.33 -4.97 10.72
CA GLN A 66 -0.13 -5.84 11.88
C GLN A 66 -0.54 -7.26 11.50
N THR A 67 0.40 -8.19 11.66
CA THR A 67 0.22 -9.61 11.37
C THR A 67 -0.30 -10.35 12.60
N LYS A 68 -0.66 -11.64 12.43
CA LYS A 68 -1.08 -12.48 13.56
C LYS A 68 0.08 -12.82 14.50
N THR A 69 1.32 -12.75 14.01
CA THR A 69 2.55 -13.12 14.70
C THR A 69 3.15 -11.99 15.55
N ARG A 70 2.39 -10.91 15.80
CA ARG A 70 2.85 -9.65 16.43
C ARG A 70 3.94 -8.90 15.64
N GLU A 71 4.26 -9.33 14.42
CA GLU A 71 5.16 -8.62 13.52
C GLU A 71 4.41 -7.48 12.83
N SER A 72 5.08 -6.33 12.67
CA SER A 72 4.60 -5.23 11.85
C SER A 72 5.28 -5.27 10.50
N LYS A 73 4.51 -5.37 9.41
CA LYS A 73 5.02 -5.33 8.04
C LYS A 73 4.69 -4.00 7.39
N VAL A 74 5.67 -3.36 6.77
CA VAL A 74 5.50 -2.12 6.02
C VAL A 74 5.53 -2.46 4.54
N TYR A 75 4.40 -2.25 3.87
CA TYR A 75 4.29 -2.40 2.44
C TYR A 75 4.37 -1.02 1.79
N SER A 76 5.25 -0.88 0.80
CA SER A 76 5.41 0.35 0.04
C SER A 76 5.30 0.11 -1.46
N LEU A 77 4.81 1.12 -2.16
CA LEU A 77 4.80 1.22 -3.60
C LEU A 77 5.16 2.64 -3.97
N SER A 78 6.26 2.82 -4.69
CA SER A 78 6.69 4.12 -5.19
C SER A 78 6.97 4.09 -6.67
N VAL A 79 6.65 5.19 -7.34
CA VAL A 79 7.03 5.46 -8.73
C VAL A 79 7.37 6.93 -8.83
N ALA A 80 8.64 7.21 -9.14
CA ALA A 80 9.16 8.58 -9.20
C ALA A 80 8.81 9.28 -10.52
N ARG A 81 8.61 8.51 -11.60
CA ARG A 81 8.35 9.03 -12.94
C ARG A 81 7.33 8.16 -13.66
N LEU A 82 6.08 8.57 -13.63
CA LEU A 82 5.04 7.98 -14.45
C LEU A 82 5.27 8.32 -15.94
N PRO A 83 4.81 7.50 -16.89
CA PRO A 83 4.97 7.76 -18.33
C PRO A 83 4.33 9.06 -18.83
N GLY A 84 3.42 9.64 -18.05
CA GLY A 84 2.78 10.91 -18.34
C GLY A 84 2.20 11.55 -17.07
N LYS A 85 1.55 12.70 -17.24
CA LYS A 85 0.96 13.43 -16.10
C LYS A 85 -0.33 12.79 -15.61
N ILE A 86 -0.56 12.83 -14.29
CA ILE A 86 -1.83 12.52 -13.65
C ILE A 86 -2.51 13.78 -13.11
N ARG A 87 -3.77 13.63 -12.73
CA ARG A 87 -4.60 14.59 -11.98
C ARG A 87 -4.67 14.15 -10.53
N PRO A 88 -3.75 14.59 -9.65
CA PRO A 88 -3.60 14.05 -8.30
C PRO A 88 -4.89 14.11 -7.48
N GLU A 89 -5.68 15.18 -7.65
CA GLU A 89 -6.93 15.44 -6.95
C GLU A 89 -8.05 14.44 -7.30
N GLN A 90 -7.91 13.72 -8.41
CA GLN A 90 -8.85 12.70 -8.87
C GLN A 90 -8.34 11.27 -8.62
N CYS A 91 -7.10 11.14 -8.17
CA CYS A 91 -6.50 9.86 -7.84
C CYS A 91 -6.91 9.41 -6.44
N PHE A 92 -7.05 8.11 -6.22
CA PHE A 92 -7.47 7.57 -4.93
C PHE A 92 -7.01 6.14 -4.74
N ILE A 93 -7.04 5.67 -3.49
CA ILE A 93 -6.80 4.27 -3.13
C ILE A 93 -8.09 3.62 -2.64
N LYS A 94 -8.37 2.42 -3.12
CA LYS A 94 -9.43 1.54 -2.62
C LYS A 94 -8.84 0.29 -2.00
N TYR A 95 -9.25 0.01 -0.77
CA TYR A 95 -8.80 -1.16 -0.02
C TYR A 95 -9.69 -2.37 -0.28
N GLN A 96 -9.08 -3.54 -0.40
CA GLN A 96 -9.76 -4.83 -0.42
C GLN A 96 -9.00 -5.84 0.45
N ARG A 97 -9.63 -6.99 0.71
CA ARG A 97 -8.93 -8.07 1.42
C ARG A 97 -7.75 -8.53 0.54
N GLY A 98 -6.56 -8.62 1.11
CA GLY A 98 -5.36 -9.07 0.40
C GLY A 98 -4.65 -7.99 -0.42
N GLY A 99 -5.06 -6.71 -0.38
CA GLY A 99 -4.36 -5.66 -1.12
C GLY A 99 -5.14 -4.37 -1.31
N CYS A 100 -4.60 -3.48 -2.15
CA CYS A 100 -5.23 -2.22 -2.47
C CYS A 100 -5.03 -1.82 -3.93
N TRP A 101 -5.97 -1.06 -4.46
CA TRP A 101 -5.92 -0.50 -5.80
C TRP A 101 -5.67 1.01 -5.73
N ALA A 102 -4.54 1.46 -6.24
CA ALA A 102 -4.32 2.86 -6.57
C ALA A 102 -4.91 3.13 -7.95
N THR A 103 -5.86 4.07 -8.01
CA THR A 103 -6.42 4.58 -9.25
C THR A 103 -5.72 5.89 -9.61
N LEU A 104 -5.05 5.89 -10.76
CA LEU A 104 -4.40 7.04 -11.35
C LEU A 104 -5.26 7.57 -12.50
N ILE A 105 -5.56 8.86 -12.47
CA ILE A 105 -6.30 9.54 -13.53
C ILE A 105 -5.32 10.32 -14.38
N LYS A 106 -5.19 9.95 -15.66
CA LYS A 106 -4.29 10.61 -16.60
C LYS A 106 -4.81 11.99 -16.94
N SER A 107 -3.89 12.94 -17.06
CA SER A 107 -4.20 14.28 -17.56
C SER A 107 -4.44 14.29 -19.07
N GLU A 108 -3.79 13.37 -19.77
CA GLU A 108 -3.80 13.24 -21.23
C GLU A 108 -4.38 11.88 -21.65
N GLN A 109 -5.01 11.84 -22.83
CA GLN A 109 -5.57 10.61 -23.39
C GLN A 109 -4.51 9.86 -24.20
N MET A 110 -3.66 9.10 -23.52
CA MET A 110 -2.60 8.31 -24.17
C MET A 110 -2.37 6.98 -23.44
N SER A 111 -1.98 5.94 -24.19
CA SER A 111 -1.69 4.64 -23.61
C SER A 111 -0.33 4.59 -22.90
N TRP A 112 -0.29 3.93 -21.74
CA TRP A 112 0.92 3.75 -20.92
C TRP A 112 1.38 2.28 -20.84
N MET A 113 0.62 1.33 -21.39
CA MET A 113 0.87 -0.13 -21.31
C MET A 113 2.33 -0.55 -21.52
N ASN A 114 3.03 0.05 -22.49
CA ASN A 114 4.40 -0.34 -22.84
C ASN A 114 5.49 0.39 -22.03
N ARG A 115 5.13 1.28 -21.10
CA ARG A 115 6.08 2.18 -20.40
C ARG A 115 5.94 2.15 -18.88
N ILE A 116 4.89 1.49 -18.37
CA ILE A 116 4.44 1.75 -17.01
C ILE A 116 5.13 0.88 -15.96
N CYS A 117 5.59 -0.33 -16.30
CA CYS A 117 6.04 -1.30 -15.30
C CYS A 117 7.46 -1.06 -14.76
N ASP A 118 8.32 -0.44 -15.54
CA ASP A 118 9.78 -0.42 -15.25
C ASP A 118 10.14 0.51 -14.08
N ASP A 119 9.31 1.51 -13.79
CA ASP A 119 9.60 2.53 -12.78
C ASP A 119 8.93 2.28 -11.42
N PHE A 120 8.18 1.19 -11.26
CA PHE A 120 7.54 0.85 -9.98
C PHE A 120 8.49 0.10 -9.07
N THR A 121 8.70 0.65 -7.88
CA THR A 121 9.51 0.04 -6.82
C THR A 121 8.59 -0.42 -5.70
N PRO A 122 8.25 -1.72 -5.63
CA PRO A 122 7.60 -2.31 -4.46
C PRO A 122 8.63 -2.53 -3.34
N GLY A 123 8.24 -2.30 -2.09
CA GLY A 123 9.07 -2.55 -0.92
C GLY A 123 8.32 -3.28 0.20
N LEU A 124 9.03 -4.15 0.91
CA LEU A 124 8.57 -4.80 2.14
C LEU A 124 9.64 -4.65 3.22
N ASP A 125 9.30 -3.98 4.32
CA ASP A 125 10.12 -3.95 5.53
C ASP A 125 9.40 -4.70 6.66
N ILE A 126 10.13 -5.54 7.38
CA ILE A 126 9.61 -6.29 8.54
C ILE A 126 10.20 -5.68 9.79
N GLN A 127 9.34 -5.23 10.71
CA GLN A 127 9.72 -4.71 12.00
C GLN A 127 9.21 -5.67 13.08
N GLU A 128 10.13 -6.28 13.83
CA GLU A 128 9.79 -7.00 15.05
C GLU A 128 9.50 -5.97 16.15
N ASN A 129 8.33 -6.09 16.79
CA ASN A 129 8.04 -5.32 17.99
C ASN A 129 8.78 -5.97 19.15
N ASP A 130 9.97 -5.44 19.45
CA ASP A 130 10.74 -5.82 20.64
C ASP A 130 10.10 -5.17 21.88
N ASN A 131 8.96 -5.73 22.30
CA ASN A 131 8.24 -5.25 23.47
C ASN A 131 8.96 -5.78 24.73
N ARG A 132 10.15 -5.25 25.02
CA ARG A 132 10.79 -5.39 26.33
C ARG A 132 9.90 -4.66 27.33
N MET A 133 9.04 -5.42 28.01
CA MET A 133 8.44 -4.98 29.27
C MET A 133 9.60 -4.61 30.21
N GLU A 134 9.77 -3.33 30.51
CA GLU A 134 10.41 -2.92 31.75
C GLU A 134 9.53 -3.47 32.88
N GLU A 135 10.02 -4.52 33.54
CA GLU A 135 9.54 -4.88 34.88
C GLU A 135 9.70 -3.63 35.75
N ALA A 136 8.58 -2.96 36.02
CA ALA A 136 8.51 -2.00 37.10
C ALA A 136 8.77 -2.78 38.39
N SER A 137 10.03 -2.72 38.85
CA SER A 137 10.46 -3.20 40.15
C SER A 137 9.56 -2.54 41.19
N ALA A 138 8.70 -3.33 41.83
CA ALA A 138 7.92 -2.86 42.97
C ALA A 138 8.92 -2.51 44.09
N PRO A 139 8.87 -1.30 44.67
CA PRO A 139 9.63 -1.04 45.88
C PRO A 139 8.99 -1.86 47.00
N ALA A 140 9.76 -2.82 47.53
CA ALA A 140 9.50 -3.39 48.84
C ALA A 140 10.02 -2.40 49.88
N GLU A 141 9.10 -1.78 50.63
CA GLU A 141 9.12 -1.54 52.09
C GLU A 141 8.05 -0.51 52.49
#